data_AF-A0A226DWR2-F1
#
_entry.id   AF-A0A226DWR2-F1
#
_cell.length_a   1.000
_cell.length_b   1.000
_cell.length_c   1.000
_cell.angle_alpha   90.00
_cell.angle_beta   90.00
_cell.angle_gamma   90.00
#
_symmetry.space_group_name_H-M   'P 1'
#
loop_
_entity.id
_entity.type
_entity.pdbx_description
1 polymer ?
#
loop_
_entity_poly.entity_id
_entity_poly.type
_entity_poly.pdbx_seq_one_letter_code
_entity_poly.pdbx_strand_id
1 'polypeptide(L)'
;MPDLLASRLNISFKRFPKLFNTTCGGVTLAILHWGQQLTQLASLKLRFAIAARFRYCEFGGHSNTENLSFWAWVTPFKLSVWITLLVVMIASAFGISATGNGVNEIKIFLFRPTKFLSNLFTVIAIYFRQTSGRDTKLKWVIHFGMIVVLSVYETYFTSMVVVPVKVERNPGFVSLLKMGYRIAFHRFSTNSSSDISQDFYLNRFNYDFEKLGVAGWIRNEKYFYDNRNQTDADKLISNNTLKVMVDISVQPDFKKRTLTQQEKYNAAENMKCRFAPEIFLKTNSYEMALVNLRVEILSLLGSIREFGFLEFWNRNFHNLQIYRAKKETRGLLLKRKVFVDHTEVLRWEDLIRIYNLLSLLIIFGVGIFI
;
A
#
# COMPACT_ATOMS: atom_id res chain seq x y z
N MET A 1 -13.65 -21.25 46.26
CA MET A 1 -13.83 -20.04 45.43
C MET A 1 -12.52 -19.82 44.70
N PRO A 2 -12.51 -19.59 43.37
CA PRO A 2 -11.26 -19.44 42.63
C PRO A 2 -10.68 -18.05 42.84
N ASP A 3 -9.37 -18.02 42.80
CA ASP A 3 -8.54 -17.00 43.40
C ASP A 3 -8.00 -16.02 42.31
N LEU A 4 -8.04 -14.69 42.50
CA LEU A 4 -7.74 -13.62 41.52
C LEU A 4 -6.47 -12.76 41.80
N LEU A 5 -5.43 -12.83 40.96
CA LEU A 5 -4.23 -11.96 41.01
C LEU A 5 -4.55 -10.66 40.26
N ALA A 6 -4.45 -9.53 40.95
CA ALA A 6 -4.52 -8.21 40.33
C ALA A 6 -3.12 -7.59 40.34
N SER A 7 -2.58 -7.25 39.16
CA SER A 7 -1.38 -6.42 39.06
C SER A 7 -1.67 -5.13 38.33
N ARG A 8 -1.10 -4.04 38.84
CA ARG A 8 -1.14 -2.75 38.16
C ARG A 8 0.05 -2.68 37.21
N LEU A 9 -0.24 -2.71 35.93
CA LEU A 9 0.74 -2.56 34.87
C LEU A 9 1.06 -1.07 34.71
N ASN A 10 2.16 -0.63 35.33
CA ASN A 10 2.68 0.71 35.11
C ASN A 10 3.59 0.70 33.89
N ILE A 11 3.15 1.33 32.80
CA ILE A 11 3.97 1.54 31.59
C ILE A 11 4.56 2.94 31.67
N SER A 12 5.88 3.04 31.52
CA SER A 12 6.53 4.32 31.20
C SER A 12 7.24 4.24 29.86
N PHE A 13 7.08 5.28 29.06
CA PHE A 13 7.78 5.45 27.79
C PHE A 13 8.93 6.43 27.98
N LYS A 14 10.15 6.05 27.55
CA LYS A 14 11.35 6.91 27.64
C LYS A 14 11.15 8.30 27.02
N ARG A 15 10.27 8.41 26.02
CA ARG A 15 10.01 9.64 25.25
C ARG A 15 8.97 10.57 25.89
N PHE A 16 8.19 10.08 26.85
CA PHE A 16 7.16 10.84 27.54
C PHE A 16 7.26 10.65 29.06
N PRO A 17 8.32 11.19 29.70
CA PRO A 17 8.55 10.99 31.14
C PRO A 17 7.43 11.60 32.01
N LYS A 18 6.65 12.56 31.48
CA LYS A 18 5.50 13.15 32.20
C LYS A 18 4.24 12.28 32.20
N LEU A 19 4.16 11.24 31.36
CA LEU A 19 3.05 10.27 31.34
C LEU A 19 3.20 9.15 32.38
N PHE A 20 3.88 9.44 33.49
CA PHE A 20 4.26 8.48 34.54
C PHE A 20 3.08 7.83 35.29
N ASN A 21 1.83 8.12 34.91
CA ASN A 21 0.62 7.65 35.58
C ASN A 21 -0.57 7.35 34.63
N THR A 22 -0.38 7.36 33.30
CA THR A 22 -1.46 6.93 32.40
C THR A 22 -1.55 5.40 32.38
N THR A 23 -2.54 4.86 33.09
CA THR A 23 -2.92 3.44 33.04
C THR A 23 -3.45 3.10 31.65
N CYS A 24 -2.60 2.60 30.77
CA CYS A 24 -3.03 2.07 29.47
C CYS A 24 -3.55 0.62 29.61
N GLY A 25 -4.68 0.48 30.31
CA GLY A 25 -5.35 -0.81 30.50
C GLY A 25 -4.69 -1.73 31.52
N GLY A 26 -5.52 -2.42 32.32
CA GLY A 26 -5.10 -3.48 33.22
C GLY A 26 -5.30 -4.84 32.59
N VAL A 27 -4.32 -5.74 32.70
CA VAL A 27 -4.50 -7.16 32.41
C VAL A 27 -4.64 -7.87 33.76
N THR A 28 -5.84 -8.33 34.08
CA THR A 28 -6.12 -9.12 35.28
C THR A 28 -5.90 -10.60 34.93
N LEU A 29 -4.90 -11.24 35.52
CA LEU A 29 -4.63 -12.68 35.35
C LEU A 29 -4.85 -13.36 36.70
N ALA A 30 -5.83 -14.26 36.80
CA ALA A 30 -6.30 -14.82 38.07
C ALA A 30 -5.46 -16.01 38.58
N ILE A 31 -4.96 -15.95 39.83
CA ILE A 31 -4.61 -16.98 40.88
C ILE A 31 -4.29 -16.17 42.18
N LEU A 32 -4.52 -16.58 43.44
CA LEU A 32 -4.28 -15.79 44.70
C LEU A 32 -3.50 -16.61 45.74
N HIS A 33 -2.73 -15.87 46.54
CA HIS A 33 -2.35 -16.25 47.90
C HIS A 33 -2.36 -14.97 48.77
N TRP A 34 -3.11 -14.95 49.87
CA TRP A 34 -3.07 -13.85 50.85
C TRP A 34 -1.97 -14.10 51.89
N GLY A 35 -0.98 -13.19 51.98
CA GLY A 35 0.02 -13.21 53.07
C GLY A 35 1.43 -12.69 52.76
N GLN A 36 1.81 -12.44 51.50
CA GLN A 36 3.20 -12.07 51.17
C GLN A 36 3.46 -10.56 51.04
N GLN A 37 4.58 -10.14 51.63
CA GLN A 37 5.15 -8.79 51.59
C GLN A 37 5.37 -8.25 50.17
N LEU A 38 5.29 -6.93 50.01
CA LEU A 38 5.39 -6.12 48.79
C LEU A 38 6.73 -6.20 48.01
N THR A 39 7.61 -7.17 48.28
CA THR A 39 9.04 -7.10 47.94
C THR A 39 9.47 -7.77 46.63
N GLN A 40 8.56 -8.25 45.78
CA GLN A 40 8.94 -8.93 44.52
C GLN A 40 8.30 -8.30 43.27
N LEU A 41 8.70 -7.06 42.97
CA LEU A 41 8.41 -6.42 41.68
C LEU A 41 9.62 -6.60 40.74
N ALA A 42 9.40 -7.22 39.58
CA ALA A 42 10.36 -7.27 38.49
C ALA A 42 10.00 -6.25 37.41
N SER A 43 11.02 -5.56 36.88
CA SER A 43 10.85 -4.63 35.76
C SER A 43 11.18 -5.33 34.44
N LEU A 44 10.22 -5.45 33.54
CA LEU A 44 10.43 -5.92 32.18
C LEU A 44 10.75 -4.72 31.27
N LYS A 45 11.87 -4.79 30.55
CA LYS A 45 12.25 -3.81 29.52
C LYS A 45 11.81 -4.34 28.16
N LEU A 46 10.71 -3.80 27.63
CA LEU A 46 10.25 -4.13 26.29
C LEU A 46 10.81 -3.12 25.29
N ARG A 47 11.47 -3.63 24.25
CA ARG A 47 11.97 -2.83 23.11
C ARG A 47 11.07 -3.07 21.91
N PHE A 48 10.50 -2.01 21.38
CA PHE A 48 9.70 -2.06 20.16
C PHE A 48 10.40 -1.27 19.06
N ALA A 49 10.62 -1.91 17.92
CA ALA A 49 11.11 -1.21 16.74
C ALA A 49 10.02 -0.26 16.24
N ILE A 50 10.38 1.00 15.99
CA ILE A 50 9.45 1.99 15.47
C ILE A 50 9.84 2.33 14.06
N ALA A 51 8.87 2.23 13.17
CA ALA A 51 8.93 2.87 11.88
C ALA A 51 7.92 4.02 11.87
N ALA A 52 8.29 5.12 11.23
CA ALA A 52 7.38 6.21 10.95
C ALA A 52 7.11 6.30 9.45
N ARG A 53 5.90 6.69 9.09
CA ARG A 53 5.51 7.04 7.73
C ARG A 53 4.72 8.33 7.77
N PHE A 54 4.94 9.19 6.79
CA PHE A 54 4.15 10.41 6.67
C PHE A 54 2.84 10.11 5.97
N ARG A 55 1.72 10.44 6.62
CA ARG A 55 0.38 10.39 6.03
C ARG A 55 0.00 11.78 5.55
N TYR A 56 -0.59 11.85 4.37
CA TYR A 56 -1.11 13.08 3.78
C TYR A 56 -2.47 12.78 3.14
N CYS A 57 -3.30 13.79 2.91
CA CYS A 57 -4.56 13.63 2.18
C CYS A 57 -4.69 14.62 1.02
N GLU A 58 -5.39 14.16 -0.02
CA GLU A 58 -5.76 14.92 -1.20
C GLU A 58 -7.27 15.18 -1.15
N PHE A 59 -7.64 16.46 -1.23
CA PHE A 59 -9.03 16.91 -1.25
C PHE A 59 -9.45 17.23 -2.68
N GLY A 60 -10.71 16.97 -3.00
CA GLY A 60 -11.24 17.30 -4.33
C GLY A 60 -10.69 16.41 -5.45
N GLY A 61 -10.12 15.26 -5.11
CA GLY A 61 -9.87 14.22 -6.07
C GLY A 61 -11.21 13.69 -6.59
N HIS A 62 -11.78 14.36 -7.61
CA HIS A 62 -12.54 13.63 -8.60
C HIS A 62 -11.73 12.35 -8.83
N SER A 63 -12.36 11.19 -8.65
CA SER A 63 -11.92 10.08 -9.46
C SER A 63 -11.92 10.67 -10.85
N ASN A 64 -10.75 11.04 -11.36
CA ASN A 64 -10.47 10.83 -12.76
C ASN A 64 -10.77 9.33 -12.90
N THR A 65 -12.04 9.00 -13.11
CA THR A 65 -12.43 8.10 -14.16
C THR A 65 -11.58 8.61 -15.30
N GLU A 66 -10.40 8.01 -15.45
CA GLU A 66 -9.61 8.18 -16.63
C GLU A 66 -10.59 7.79 -17.72
N ASN A 67 -11.25 8.80 -18.29
CA ASN A 67 -12.11 8.61 -19.42
C ASN A 67 -11.24 7.84 -20.39
N LEU A 68 -11.71 6.67 -20.83
CA LEU A 68 -11.05 5.84 -21.83
C LEU A 68 -10.63 6.77 -22.97
N SER A 69 -9.38 7.21 -22.94
CA SER A 69 -8.91 8.18 -23.90
C SER A 69 -8.83 7.44 -25.24
N PHE A 70 -9.07 8.14 -26.34
CA PHE A 70 -8.95 7.53 -27.67
C PHE A 70 -7.57 6.87 -27.91
N TRP A 71 -6.57 7.24 -27.11
CA TRP A 71 -5.23 6.63 -27.12
C TRP A 71 -5.16 5.22 -26.51
N ALA A 72 -6.18 4.77 -25.77
CA ALA A 72 -6.21 3.46 -25.11
C ALA A 72 -6.12 2.27 -26.08
N TRP A 73 -6.39 2.50 -27.37
CA TRP A 73 -6.29 1.50 -28.43
C TRP A 73 -4.83 1.34 -28.92
N VAL A 74 -3.99 2.36 -28.74
CA VAL A 74 -2.58 2.33 -29.18
C VAL A 74 -1.65 1.87 -28.05
N THR A 75 -2.07 2.04 -26.79
CA THR A 75 -1.31 1.71 -25.58
C THR A 75 -0.94 0.24 -25.35
N PRO A 76 -1.67 -0.79 -25.84
CA PRO A 76 -1.34 -2.19 -25.55
C PRO A 76 0.07 -2.59 -26.03
N PHE A 77 0.56 -1.95 -27.10
CA PHE A 77 1.89 -2.17 -27.63
C PHE A 77 2.79 -0.96 -27.42
N LYS A 78 4.05 -1.23 -27.08
CA LYS A 78 5.10 -0.21 -27.05
C LYS A 78 5.31 0.33 -28.46
N LEU A 79 5.72 1.60 -28.56
CA LEU A 79 6.05 2.24 -29.85
C LEU A 79 7.03 1.39 -30.68
N SER A 80 7.99 0.73 -30.04
CA SER A 80 8.95 -0.17 -30.71
C SER A 80 8.25 -1.31 -31.45
N VAL A 81 7.19 -1.88 -30.88
CA VAL A 81 6.42 -2.98 -31.50
C VAL A 81 5.64 -2.46 -32.71
N TRP A 82 5.01 -1.30 -32.60
CA TRP A 82 4.34 -0.63 -33.72
C TRP A 82 5.29 -0.39 -34.89
N ILE A 83 6.49 0.11 -34.61
CA ILE A 83 7.54 0.31 -35.63
C ILE A 83 7.92 -1.02 -36.27
N THR A 84 8.13 -2.09 -35.48
CA THR A 84 8.47 -3.41 -36.04
C THR A 84 7.36 -3.98 -36.92
N LEU A 85 6.08 -3.82 -36.54
CA LEU A 85 4.95 -4.26 -37.37
C LEU A 85 4.90 -3.51 -38.69
N LEU A 86 5.16 -2.19 -38.67
CA LEU A 86 5.23 -1.38 -39.88
C LEU A 86 6.36 -1.82 -40.80
N VAL A 87 7.55 -2.09 -40.25
CA VAL A 87 8.69 -2.61 -41.03
C VAL A 87 8.37 -3.99 -41.61
N VAL A 88 7.74 -4.89 -40.84
CA VAL A 88 7.32 -6.22 -41.30
C VAL A 88 6.28 -6.13 -42.41
N MET A 89 5.32 -5.21 -42.33
CA MET A 89 4.34 -4.97 -43.41
C MET A 89 5.02 -4.56 -44.71
N ILE A 90 5.95 -3.61 -44.64
CA ILE A 90 6.71 -3.13 -45.80
C ILE A 90 7.55 -4.28 -46.39
N ALA A 91 8.29 -5.01 -45.54
CA ALA A 91 9.08 -6.16 -45.97
C ALA A 91 8.23 -7.27 -46.60
N SER A 92 7.03 -7.50 -46.08
CA SER A 92 6.07 -8.48 -46.62
C SER A 92 5.54 -8.06 -48.00
N ALA A 93 5.26 -6.76 -48.20
CA ALA A 93 4.85 -6.24 -49.52
C ALA A 93 5.96 -6.42 -50.57
N PHE A 94 7.24 -6.21 -50.18
CA PHE A 94 8.38 -6.53 -51.03
C PHE A 94 8.50 -8.04 -51.31
N GLY A 95 8.32 -8.89 -50.29
CA GLY A 95 8.37 -10.35 -50.42
C GLY A 95 7.32 -10.90 -51.38
N ILE A 96 6.06 -10.45 -51.25
CA ILE A 96 4.97 -10.82 -52.16
C ILE A 96 5.32 -10.42 -53.59
N SER A 97 5.87 -9.22 -53.78
CA SER A 97 6.26 -8.76 -55.11
C SER A 97 7.38 -9.61 -55.73
N ALA A 98 8.39 -9.96 -54.94
CA ALA A 98 9.49 -10.80 -55.40
C ALA A 98 9.00 -12.21 -55.80
N THR A 99 8.05 -12.77 -55.06
CA THR A 99 7.47 -14.08 -55.37
C THR A 99 6.52 -14.08 -56.57
N GLY A 100 5.90 -12.94 -56.89
CA GLY A 100 4.95 -12.82 -58.01
C GLY A 100 5.58 -12.54 -59.38
N ASN A 101 6.70 -11.81 -59.42
CA ASN A 101 7.33 -11.34 -60.67
C ASN A 101 8.75 -11.89 -60.91
N GLY A 102 9.31 -12.68 -59.98
CA GLY A 102 10.69 -13.17 -60.05
C GLY A 102 11.73 -12.15 -59.54
N VAL A 103 12.86 -12.66 -59.04
CA VAL A 103 13.89 -11.88 -58.33
C VAL A 103 14.56 -10.81 -59.20
N ASN A 104 14.61 -11.01 -60.52
CA ASN A 104 15.29 -10.10 -61.45
C ASN A 104 14.50 -8.81 -61.76
N GLU A 105 13.20 -8.73 -61.44
CA GLU A 105 12.37 -7.52 -61.64
C GLU A 105 12.32 -6.58 -60.42
N ILE A 106 12.99 -6.92 -59.32
CA ILE A 106 12.96 -6.11 -58.08
C ILE A 106 13.51 -4.68 -58.31
N LYS A 107 14.48 -4.50 -59.21
CA LYS A 107 15.02 -3.19 -59.60
C LYS A 107 14.02 -2.32 -60.39
N ILE A 108 13.13 -2.93 -61.16
CA ILE A 108 12.09 -2.24 -61.96
C ILE A 108 10.88 -1.87 -61.08
N PHE A 109 10.66 -2.61 -60.01
CA PHE A 109 9.50 -2.47 -59.12
C PHE A 109 9.55 -1.22 -58.23
N LEU A 110 10.73 -0.78 -57.78
CA LEU A 110 10.90 0.51 -57.09
C LEU A 110 10.45 1.70 -57.96
N PHE A 111 10.44 1.54 -59.28
CA PHE A 111 9.99 2.52 -60.26
C PHE A 111 8.53 2.34 -60.72
N ARG A 112 7.78 1.36 -60.20
CA ARG A 112 6.36 1.13 -60.56
C ARG A 112 5.44 1.20 -59.33
N PRO A 113 5.10 2.42 -58.87
CA PRO A 113 4.40 2.65 -57.60
C PRO A 113 3.03 1.97 -57.51
N THR A 114 2.35 1.78 -58.64
CA THR A 114 1.02 1.17 -58.70
C THR A 114 1.01 -0.30 -58.26
N LYS A 115 2.03 -1.09 -58.61
CA LYS A 115 2.13 -2.50 -58.19
C LYS A 115 2.56 -2.63 -56.73
N PHE A 116 3.44 -1.75 -56.24
CA PHE A 116 3.81 -1.71 -54.82
C PHE A 116 2.62 -1.35 -53.94
N LEU A 117 1.86 -0.32 -54.30
CA LEU A 117 0.64 0.06 -53.60
C LEU A 117 -0.38 -1.09 -53.56
N SER A 118 -0.62 -1.78 -54.68
CA SER A 118 -1.53 -2.93 -54.71
C SER A 118 -1.09 -4.07 -53.77
N ASN A 119 0.20 -4.39 -53.71
CA ASN A 119 0.74 -5.39 -52.79
C ASN A 119 0.67 -4.90 -51.33
N LEU A 120 0.92 -3.63 -51.07
CA LEU A 120 0.78 -3.03 -49.74
C LEU A 120 -0.68 -3.07 -49.27
N PHE A 121 -1.64 -2.73 -50.14
CA PHE A 121 -3.07 -2.87 -49.84
C PHE A 121 -3.46 -4.32 -49.58
N THR A 122 -2.85 -5.28 -50.29
CA THR A 122 -3.06 -6.71 -50.01
C THR A 122 -2.57 -7.07 -48.61
N VAL A 123 -1.38 -6.60 -48.20
CA VAL A 123 -0.86 -6.83 -46.84
C VAL A 123 -1.73 -6.14 -45.78
N ILE A 124 -2.17 -4.91 -46.03
CA ILE A 124 -3.08 -4.17 -45.14
C ILE A 124 -4.41 -4.93 -45.00
N ALA A 125 -4.98 -5.43 -46.10
CA ALA A 125 -6.19 -6.25 -46.07
C ALA A 125 -6.00 -7.51 -45.19
N ILE A 126 -4.86 -8.18 -45.31
CA ILE A 126 -4.50 -9.32 -44.45
C ILE A 126 -4.44 -8.91 -42.97
N TYR A 127 -3.90 -7.73 -42.66
CA TYR A 127 -3.86 -7.17 -41.30
C TYR A 127 -5.27 -6.88 -40.75
N PHE A 128 -6.22 -6.52 -41.62
CA PHE A 128 -7.64 -6.40 -41.30
C PHE A 128 -8.43 -7.71 -41.42
N ARG A 129 -7.74 -8.87 -41.46
CA ARG A 129 -8.33 -10.22 -41.57
C ARG A 129 -9.17 -10.42 -42.85
N GLN A 130 -8.91 -9.67 -43.90
CA GLN A 130 -9.54 -9.83 -45.20
C GLN A 130 -8.66 -10.66 -46.14
N THR A 131 -9.27 -11.57 -46.89
CA THR A 131 -8.61 -12.33 -47.95
C THR A 131 -8.62 -11.50 -49.24
N SER A 132 -7.46 -11.31 -49.87
CA SER A 132 -7.35 -10.53 -51.10
C SER A 132 -6.29 -11.06 -52.06
N GLY A 133 -6.65 -11.13 -53.34
CA GLY A 133 -5.79 -11.59 -54.45
C GLY A 133 -5.54 -13.10 -54.47
N ARG A 134 -4.49 -13.51 -55.20
CA ARG A 134 -4.15 -14.92 -55.45
C ARG A 134 -3.49 -15.58 -54.22
N ASP A 135 -3.84 -16.83 -53.93
CA ASP A 135 -3.29 -17.59 -52.81
C ASP A 135 -1.82 -17.96 -53.05
N THR A 136 -0.97 -17.61 -52.11
CA THR A 136 0.46 -18.00 -52.10
C THR A 136 0.85 -18.48 -50.72
N LYS A 137 1.85 -19.39 -50.63
CA LYS A 137 2.35 -19.89 -49.34
C LYS A 137 2.82 -18.76 -48.42
N LEU A 138 3.44 -17.72 -48.99
CA LEU A 138 3.89 -16.54 -48.23
C LEU A 138 2.72 -15.79 -47.58
N LYS A 139 1.61 -15.61 -48.29
CA LYS A 139 0.40 -15.00 -47.71
C LYS A 139 -0.14 -15.80 -46.55
N TRP A 140 -0.17 -17.13 -46.64
CA TRP A 140 -0.59 -18.00 -45.52
C TRP A 140 0.30 -17.84 -44.28
N VAL A 141 1.62 -17.74 -44.46
CA VAL A 141 2.56 -17.47 -43.35
C VAL A 141 2.29 -16.09 -42.73
N ILE A 142 2.06 -15.07 -43.54
CA ILE A 142 1.71 -13.71 -43.06
C ILE A 142 0.38 -13.74 -42.31
N HIS A 143 -0.64 -14.44 -42.82
CA HIS A 143 -1.92 -14.63 -42.14
C HIS A 143 -1.76 -15.28 -40.77
N PHE A 144 -1.00 -16.37 -40.68
CA PHE A 144 -0.76 -17.06 -39.41
C PHE A 144 -0.03 -16.16 -38.40
N GLY A 145 1.03 -15.48 -38.84
CA GLY A 145 1.75 -14.53 -37.99
C GLY A 145 0.86 -13.39 -37.50
N MET A 146 0.00 -12.86 -38.36
CA MET A 146 -0.93 -11.80 -37.99
C MET A 146 -2.00 -12.25 -37.00
N ILE A 147 -2.51 -13.48 -37.13
CA ILE A 147 -3.46 -14.06 -36.17
C ILE A 147 -2.84 -14.09 -34.76
N VAL A 148 -1.58 -14.50 -34.65
CA VAL A 148 -0.85 -14.54 -33.37
C VAL A 148 -0.64 -13.12 -32.81
N VAL A 149 -0.23 -12.16 -33.64
CA VAL A 149 -0.04 -10.77 -33.19
C VAL A 149 -1.36 -10.15 -32.72
N LEU A 150 -2.45 -10.36 -33.47
CA LEU A 150 -3.77 -9.84 -33.13
C LEU A 150 -4.33 -10.49 -31.86
N SER A 151 -4.17 -11.80 -31.68
CA SER A 151 -4.68 -12.46 -30.47
C SER A 151 -3.99 -11.96 -29.21
N VAL A 152 -2.67 -11.72 -29.29
CA VAL A 152 -1.90 -11.09 -28.20
C VAL A 152 -2.39 -9.66 -27.97
N TYR A 153 -2.55 -8.86 -29.03
CA TYR A 153 -3.06 -7.49 -28.93
C TYR A 153 -4.46 -7.44 -28.28
N GLU A 154 -5.41 -8.24 -28.77
CA GLU A 154 -6.78 -8.32 -28.26
C GLU A 154 -6.80 -8.76 -26.79
N THR A 155 -5.93 -9.71 -26.40
CA THR A 155 -5.80 -10.15 -25.00
C THR A 155 -5.28 -9.01 -24.10
N TYR A 156 -4.26 -8.27 -24.54
CA TYR A 156 -3.76 -7.13 -23.75
C TYR A 156 -4.77 -5.99 -23.69
N PHE A 157 -5.41 -5.65 -24.81
CA PHE A 157 -6.43 -4.63 -24.87
C PHE A 157 -7.62 -4.96 -23.97
N THR A 158 -8.15 -6.19 -24.06
CA THR A 158 -9.24 -6.64 -23.19
C THR A 158 -8.83 -6.62 -21.72
N SER A 159 -7.61 -7.04 -21.37
CA SER A 159 -7.13 -6.95 -19.98
C SER A 159 -7.09 -5.51 -19.45
N MET A 160 -6.69 -4.55 -20.28
CA MET A 160 -6.64 -3.12 -19.91
C MET A 160 -8.04 -2.49 -19.81
N VAL A 161 -8.98 -2.91 -20.65
CA VAL A 161 -10.36 -2.38 -20.64
C VAL A 161 -11.17 -2.98 -19.49
N VAL A 162 -11.04 -4.29 -19.24
CA VAL A 162 -11.80 -5.00 -18.19
C VAL A 162 -11.27 -4.64 -16.81
N VAL A 163 -9.94 -4.57 -16.64
CA VAL A 163 -9.31 -4.18 -15.38
C VAL A 163 -8.38 -2.99 -15.65
N PRO A 164 -8.91 -1.76 -15.70
CA PRO A 164 -8.08 -0.59 -15.89
C PRO A 164 -7.04 -0.54 -14.77
N VAL A 165 -5.77 -0.51 -15.16
CA VAL A 165 -4.65 -0.40 -14.24
C VAL A 165 -4.78 0.95 -13.55
N LYS A 166 -5.33 0.96 -12.34
CA LYS A 166 -5.32 2.16 -11.49
C LYS A 166 -3.88 2.44 -11.14
N VAL A 167 -3.23 3.33 -11.89
CA VAL A 167 -1.92 3.85 -11.52
C VAL A 167 -2.13 4.73 -10.30
N GLU A 168 -1.95 4.16 -9.12
CA GLU A 168 -2.02 4.92 -7.88
C GLU A 168 -0.87 5.93 -7.88
N ARG A 169 -1.22 7.22 -8.04
CA ARG A 169 -0.27 8.31 -7.88
C ARG A 169 0.15 8.40 -6.42
N ASN A 170 1.25 7.73 -6.07
CA ASN A 170 1.83 7.76 -4.73
C ASN A 170 3.15 8.57 -4.74
N PRO A 171 3.10 9.91 -4.73
CA PRO A 171 4.28 10.75 -4.69
C PRO A 171 5.17 10.42 -3.49
N GLY A 172 6.48 10.39 -3.73
CA GLY A 172 7.49 10.32 -2.66
C GLY A 172 7.43 11.55 -1.75
N PHE A 173 7.98 11.42 -0.55
CA PHE A 173 8.06 12.46 0.47
C PHE A 173 8.63 13.79 -0.06
N VAL A 174 9.71 13.73 -0.84
CA VAL A 174 10.34 14.91 -1.43
C VAL A 174 9.41 15.58 -2.47
N SER A 175 8.67 14.76 -3.24
CA SER A 175 7.69 15.27 -4.19
C SER A 175 6.52 15.95 -3.47
N LEU A 176 6.07 15.42 -2.33
CA LEU A 176 5.05 16.05 -1.50
C LEU A 176 5.50 17.44 -1.00
N LEU A 177 6.74 17.56 -0.51
CA LEU A 177 7.32 18.86 -0.12
C LEU A 177 7.33 19.85 -1.29
N LYS A 178 7.73 19.40 -2.49
CA LYS A 178 7.71 20.23 -3.72
C LYS A 178 6.31 20.64 -4.13
N MET A 179 5.31 19.78 -3.91
CA MET A 179 3.89 20.06 -4.15
C MET A 179 3.27 21.01 -3.11
N GLY A 180 4.05 21.44 -2.11
CA GLY A 180 3.66 22.40 -1.08
C GLY A 180 3.07 21.77 0.19
N TYR A 181 3.17 20.45 0.36
CA TYR A 181 2.82 19.82 1.64
C TYR A 181 3.84 20.20 2.71
N ARG A 182 3.35 20.57 3.90
CA ARG A 182 4.17 20.90 5.07
C ARG A 182 4.12 19.80 6.10
N ILE A 183 5.21 19.60 6.84
CA ILE A 183 5.29 18.64 7.92
C ILE A 183 4.64 19.26 9.15
N ALA A 184 3.55 18.65 9.59
CA ALA A 184 2.91 19.00 10.84
C ALA A 184 3.75 18.47 12.00
N PHE A 185 4.09 19.35 12.93
CA PHE A 185 4.82 19.00 14.12
C PHE A 185 4.36 19.86 15.30
N HIS A 186 4.66 19.40 16.50
CA HIS A 186 4.38 20.14 17.72
C HIS A 186 5.69 20.62 18.33
N ARG A 187 5.89 21.93 18.42
CA ARG A 187 7.05 22.51 19.10
C ARG A 187 6.98 22.24 20.60
N PHE A 188 8.02 21.64 21.15
CA PHE A 188 8.14 21.46 22.60
C PHE A 188 8.64 22.73 23.32
N SER A 189 9.27 23.65 22.59
CA SER A 189 9.77 24.91 23.12
C SER A 189 8.69 26.00 23.05
N THR A 190 8.50 26.73 24.15
CA THR A 190 7.64 27.93 24.23
C THR A 190 8.29 29.16 23.60
N ASN A 191 9.60 29.12 23.31
CA ASN A 191 10.29 30.21 22.62
C ASN A 191 10.00 30.13 21.12
N SER A 192 9.24 31.09 20.63
CA SER A 192 8.82 31.28 19.25
C SER A 192 9.94 31.82 18.35
N SER A 193 11.19 31.39 18.54
CA SER A 193 12.24 31.69 17.57
C SER A 193 11.88 31.07 16.21
N SER A 194 12.14 31.80 15.13
CA SER A 194 11.95 31.32 13.74
C SER A 194 12.90 30.17 13.39
N ASP A 195 13.99 30.02 14.14
CA ASP A 195 14.90 28.89 13.99
C ASP A 195 14.33 27.63 14.67
N ILE A 196 13.94 26.67 13.83
CA ILE A 196 13.48 25.34 14.23
C ILE A 196 14.61 24.31 14.24
N SER A 197 15.80 24.62 13.75
CA SER A 197 16.87 23.64 13.50
C SER A 197 17.29 22.82 14.72
N GLN A 198 17.05 23.31 15.94
CA GLN A 198 17.37 22.62 17.19
C GLN A 198 16.21 21.79 17.77
N ASP A 199 15.05 21.75 17.11
CA ASP A 199 13.89 21.02 17.62
C ASP A 199 14.14 19.50 17.65
N PHE A 200 13.80 18.87 18.77
CA PHE A 200 13.98 17.43 18.99
C PHE A 200 13.24 16.58 17.93
N TYR A 201 12.13 17.08 17.40
CA TYR A 201 11.40 16.44 16.32
C TYR A 201 12.25 16.29 15.05
N LEU A 202 12.98 17.34 14.67
CA LEU A 202 13.81 17.35 13.47
C LEU A 202 15.04 16.46 13.61
N ASN A 203 15.69 16.56 14.77
CA ASN A 203 16.86 15.74 15.10
C ASN A 203 16.56 14.24 15.02
N ARG A 204 15.33 13.82 15.32
CA ARG A 204 14.90 12.43 15.20
C ARG A 204 14.98 11.89 13.78
N PHE A 205 14.65 12.70 12.78
CA PHE A 205 14.59 12.30 11.38
C PHE A 205 15.81 12.72 10.57
N ASN A 206 16.81 13.35 11.19
CA ASN A 206 17.94 13.96 10.49
C ASN A 206 18.66 12.98 9.54
N TYR A 207 18.93 11.76 10.00
CA TYR A 207 19.54 10.72 9.17
C TYR A 207 18.69 10.38 7.93
N ASP A 208 17.37 10.26 8.09
CA ASP A 208 16.48 9.96 6.97
C ASP A 208 16.39 11.15 6.00
N PHE A 209 16.41 12.38 6.51
CA PHE A 209 16.43 13.60 5.69
C PHE A 209 17.74 13.78 4.93
N GLU A 210 18.88 13.43 5.53
CA GLU A 210 20.19 13.39 4.87
C GLU A 210 20.18 12.36 3.75
N LYS A 211 19.68 11.15 4.02
CA LYS A 211 19.55 10.09 3.02
C LYS A 211 18.65 10.48 1.85
N LEU A 212 17.59 11.25 2.10
CA LEU A 212 16.70 11.78 1.07
C LEU A 212 17.23 13.06 0.40
N GLY A 213 18.39 13.57 0.80
CA GLY A 213 19.00 14.78 0.24
C GLY A 213 18.24 16.08 0.54
N VAL A 214 17.40 16.09 1.58
CA VAL A 214 16.54 17.23 1.94
C VAL A 214 16.91 17.87 3.29
N ALA A 215 17.96 17.41 3.96
CA ALA A 215 18.38 17.96 5.25
C ALA A 215 18.57 19.49 5.24
N GLY A 216 19.09 20.06 4.15
CA GLY A 216 19.23 21.52 3.99
C GLY A 216 17.89 22.25 3.83
N TRP A 217 16.88 21.61 3.24
CA TRP A 217 15.56 22.21 3.02
C TRP A 217 14.77 22.26 4.32
N ILE A 218 14.85 21.16 5.07
CA ILE A 218 14.12 20.93 6.32
C ILE A 218 14.53 21.89 7.45
N ARG A 219 15.62 22.65 7.29
CA ARG A 219 15.97 23.74 8.21
C ARG A 219 15.08 24.99 8.04
N ASN A 220 14.34 25.10 6.94
CA ASN A 220 13.47 26.24 6.67
C ASN A 220 12.04 26.00 7.18
N GLU A 221 11.52 26.94 7.96
CA GLU A 221 10.16 26.92 8.53
C GLU A 221 9.05 26.78 7.47
N LYS A 222 9.29 27.19 6.22
CA LYS A 222 8.35 27.04 5.10
C LYS A 222 7.85 25.60 4.92
N TYR A 223 8.66 24.60 5.23
CA TYR A 223 8.30 23.18 5.09
C TYR A 223 7.56 22.62 6.29
N PHE A 224 7.28 23.44 7.29
CA PHE A 224 6.69 23.03 8.56
C PHE A 224 5.37 23.74 8.84
N TYR A 225 4.50 23.03 9.55
CA TYR A 225 3.27 23.57 10.10
C TYR A 225 3.28 23.33 11.60
N ASP A 226 3.36 24.41 12.37
CA ASP A 226 3.36 24.36 13.83
C ASP A 226 1.95 24.14 14.38
N ASN A 227 1.71 22.95 14.91
CA ASN A 227 0.44 22.58 15.52
C ASN A 227 0.36 23.07 16.99
N ARG A 228 0.21 24.40 17.16
CA ARG A 228 0.19 25.06 18.47
C ARG A 228 -0.94 24.59 19.38
N ASN A 229 -2.09 24.23 18.80
CA ASN A 229 -3.29 23.87 19.55
C ASN A 229 -3.32 22.39 19.94
N GLN A 230 -2.25 21.63 19.66
CA GLN A 230 -2.21 20.18 19.86
C GLN A 230 -3.43 19.49 19.25
N THR A 231 -3.93 20.02 18.12
CA THR A 231 -5.06 19.39 17.46
C THR A 231 -4.66 17.99 17.02
N ASP A 232 -5.58 17.06 17.18
CA ASP A 232 -5.36 15.67 16.78
C ASP A 232 -4.89 15.61 15.32
N ALA A 233 -3.91 14.74 15.05
CA ALA A 233 -3.31 14.54 13.73
C ALA A 233 -4.38 14.28 12.67
N ASP A 234 -5.39 13.45 12.99
CA ASP A 234 -6.47 13.13 12.06
C ASP A 234 -7.33 14.37 11.72
N LYS A 235 -7.55 15.28 12.68
CA LYS A 235 -8.28 16.55 12.44
C LYS A 235 -7.47 17.53 11.61
N LEU A 236 -6.15 17.53 11.80
CA LEU A 236 -5.27 18.42 11.05
C LEU A 236 -5.21 18.03 9.57
N ILE A 237 -5.05 16.72 9.32
CA ILE A 237 -4.97 16.19 7.96
C ILE A 237 -6.32 16.28 7.24
N SER A 238 -7.46 16.17 7.94
CA SER A 238 -8.80 16.26 7.35
C SER A 238 -9.24 17.70 6.99
N ASN A 239 -8.44 18.71 7.33
CA ASN A 239 -8.71 20.09 6.94
C ASN A 239 -8.39 20.33 5.45
N ASN A 240 -9.43 20.59 4.67
CA ASN A 240 -9.34 20.79 3.22
C ASN A 240 -8.52 22.02 2.77
N THR A 241 -8.33 23.00 3.66
CA THR A 241 -7.54 24.21 3.39
C THR A 241 -6.04 24.00 3.62
N LEU A 242 -5.67 22.96 4.38
CA LEU A 242 -4.30 22.70 4.79
C LEU A 242 -3.69 21.56 3.97
N LYS A 243 -2.54 21.83 3.36
CA LYS A 243 -1.68 20.80 2.77
C LYS A 243 -0.61 20.40 3.77
N VAL A 244 -0.96 19.44 4.62
CA VAL A 244 -0.07 18.95 5.66
C VAL A 244 0.14 17.45 5.56
N MET A 245 1.29 17.01 6.06
CA MET A 245 1.59 15.61 6.30
C MET A 245 2.01 15.43 7.76
N VAL A 246 1.53 14.36 8.38
CA VAL A 246 1.82 14.05 9.78
C VAL A 246 2.57 12.74 9.85
N ASP A 247 3.54 12.64 10.77
CA ASP A 247 4.18 11.37 11.06
C ASP A 247 3.22 10.44 11.81
N ILE A 248 3.03 9.25 11.27
CA ILE A 248 2.34 8.17 11.95
C ILE A 248 3.38 7.12 12.29
N SER A 249 3.58 6.89 13.58
CA SER A 249 4.32 5.75 14.08
C SER A 249 3.52 4.48 13.77
N VAL A 250 3.98 3.71 12.78
CA VAL A 250 3.37 2.45 12.40
C VAL A 250 4.28 1.35 12.90
N GLN A 251 3.83 0.62 13.92
CA GLN A 251 4.49 -0.63 14.26
C GLN A 251 4.36 -1.60 13.07
N PRO A 252 5.45 -2.29 12.67
CA PRO A 252 5.48 -3.10 11.45
C PRO A 252 4.36 -4.15 11.40
N ASP A 253 4.02 -4.75 12.55
CA ASP A 253 2.96 -5.76 12.68
C ASP A 253 1.56 -5.18 12.43
N PHE A 254 1.40 -3.87 12.59
CA PHE A 254 0.13 -3.15 12.42
C PHE A 254 -0.04 -2.53 11.04
N LYS A 255 0.96 -2.64 10.15
CA LYS A 255 0.94 -2.02 8.81
C LYS A 255 -0.34 -2.36 8.04
N LYS A 256 -0.74 -3.64 8.02
CA LYS A 256 -1.95 -4.09 7.30
C LYS A 256 -3.21 -3.47 7.89
N ARG A 257 -3.30 -3.39 9.22
CA ARG A 257 -4.43 -2.75 9.92
C ARG A 257 -4.52 -1.26 9.61
N THR A 258 -3.40 -0.55 9.68
CA THR A 258 -3.35 0.89 9.40
C THR A 258 -3.77 1.19 7.96
N LEU A 259 -3.31 0.39 6.99
CA LEU A 259 -3.74 0.52 5.59
C LEU A 259 -5.24 0.29 5.42
N THR A 260 -5.79 -0.77 6.03
CA THR A 260 -7.24 -1.05 5.95
C THR A 260 -8.07 0.03 6.65
N GLN A 261 -7.62 0.58 7.78
CA GLN A 261 -8.29 1.70 8.41
C GLN A 261 -8.26 2.94 7.51
N GLN A 262 -7.14 3.23 6.85
CA GLN A 262 -7.05 4.33 5.90
C GLN A 262 -8.01 4.14 4.72
N GLU A 263 -8.12 2.94 4.15
CA GLU A 263 -9.11 2.63 3.11
C GLU A 263 -10.54 2.90 3.59
N LYS A 264 -10.86 2.55 4.84
CA LYS A 264 -12.14 2.86 5.45
C LYS A 264 -12.40 4.37 5.51
N TYR A 265 -11.43 5.15 5.98
CA TYR A 265 -11.56 6.62 6.02
C TYR A 265 -11.71 7.22 4.62
N ASN A 266 -10.93 6.76 3.65
CA ASN A 266 -11.04 7.19 2.25
C ASN A 266 -12.40 6.86 1.63
N ALA A 267 -13.01 5.74 2.04
CA ALA A 267 -14.35 5.38 1.61
C ALA A 267 -15.45 6.20 2.31
N ALA A 268 -15.22 6.65 3.54
CA ALA A 268 -16.18 7.43 4.33
C ALA A 268 -16.23 8.90 3.89
N GLU A 269 -15.07 9.48 3.56
CA GLU A 269 -14.90 10.92 3.35
C GLU A 269 -14.64 11.26 1.88
N ASN A 270 -14.79 12.54 1.50
CA ASN A 270 -14.46 13.03 0.15
C ASN A 270 -12.97 13.41 0.05
N MET A 271 -12.11 12.65 0.72
CA MET A 271 -10.66 12.83 0.72
C MET A 271 -9.98 11.49 0.45
N LYS A 272 -8.80 11.55 -0.18
CA LYS A 272 -7.95 10.38 -0.39
C LYS A 272 -6.67 10.56 0.41
N CYS A 273 -6.59 9.84 1.51
CA CYS A 273 -5.42 9.77 2.35
C CYS A 273 -4.48 8.67 1.89
N ARG A 274 -3.17 8.96 1.92
CA ARG A 274 -2.10 8.04 1.51
C ARG A 274 -0.90 8.18 2.44
N PHE A 275 -0.07 7.14 2.43
CA PHE A 275 1.25 7.16 3.07
C PHE A 275 2.31 7.43 2.01
N ALA A 276 3.23 8.34 2.32
CA ALA A 276 4.47 8.45 1.57
C ALA A 276 5.18 7.08 1.55
N PRO A 277 5.76 6.68 0.40
CA PRO A 277 6.38 5.37 0.23
C PRO A 277 7.62 5.19 1.13
N GLU A 278 8.31 6.27 1.45
CA GLU A 278 9.49 6.28 2.30
C GLU A 278 9.15 5.88 3.75
N ILE A 279 10.02 5.05 4.33
CA ILE A 279 9.92 4.61 5.71
C ILE A 279 11.02 5.31 6.49
N PHE A 280 10.63 6.04 7.52
CA PHE A 280 11.51 6.77 8.40
C PHE A 280 11.79 5.92 9.65
N LEU A 281 12.97 6.13 10.26
CA LEU A 281 13.39 5.58 11.55
C LEU A 281 13.57 4.06 11.65
N LYS A 282 13.55 3.36 10.50
CA LYS A 282 13.51 1.90 10.38
C LYS A 282 14.60 1.16 11.17
N THR A 283 15.78 1.75 11.34
CA THR A 283 16.95 1.07 11.95
C THR A 283 17.43 1.69 13.26
N ASN A 284 17.01 2.92 13.58
CA ASN A 284 17.70 3.73 14.59
C ASN A 284 16.81 4.13 15.77
N SER A 285 15.56 3.65 15.84
CA SER A 285 14.66 4.03 16.94
C SER A 285 13.92 2.84 17.54
N TYR A 286 14.06 2.72 18.86
CA TYR A 286 13.28 1.81 19.69
C TYR A 286 12.58 2.62 20.76
N GLU A 287 11.29 2.36 20.99
CA GLU A 287 10.66 2.75 22.25
C GLU A 287 10.94 1.67 23.27
N MET A 288 11.35 2.14 24.44
CA MET A 288 11.44 1.31 25.62
C MET A 288 10.21 1.57 26.47
N ALA A 289 9.43 0.51 26.69
CA ALA A 289 8.42 0.46 27.73
C ALA A 289 9.03 -0.23 28.94
N LEU A 290 8.99 0.44 30.08
CA LEU A 290 9.27 -0.19 31.37
C LEU A 290 7.95 -0.63 31.95
N VAL A 291 7.83 -1.93 32.19
CA VAL A 291 6.64 -2.54 32.77
C VAL A 291 7.04 -3.19 34.08
N ASN A 292 6.51 -2.68 35.19
CA ASN A 292 6.74 -3.28 36.50
C ASN A 292 5.62 -4.29 36.80
N LEU A 293 5.99 -5.56 36.94
CA LEU A 293 5.09 -6.67 37.20
C LEU A 293 5.61 -7.54 38.34
N ARG A 294 4.72 -8.30 38.97
CA ARG A 294 5.13 -9.35 39.91
C ARG A 294 5.87 -10.46 39.17
N VAL A 295 6.85 -11.08 39.83
CA VAL A 295 7.72 -12.11 39.24
C VAL A 295 6.92 -13.31 38.73
N GLU A 296 5.87 -13.70 39.45
CA GLU A 296 4.99 -14.83 39.12
C GLU A 296 4.15 -14.57 37.87
N ILE A 297 3.75 -13.31 37.65
CA ILE A 297 3.05 -12.92 36.41
C ILE A 297 4.01 -12.89 35.24
N LEU A 298 5.27 -12.48 35.49
CA LEU A 298 6.30 -12.44 34.47
C LEU A 298 6.70 -13.84 34.02
N SER A 299 6.78 -14.82 34.94
CA SER A 299 7.00 -16.23 34.58
C SER A 299 5.82 -16.80 33.80
N LEU A 300 4.58 -16.53 34.23
CA LEU A 300 3.38 -16.97 33.52
C LEU A 300 3.27 -16.35 32.12
N LEU A 301 3.53 -15.06 31.96
CA LEU A 301 3.62 -14.39 30.66
C LEU A 301 4.76 -14.95 29.80
N GLY A 302 5.88 -15.33 30.43
CA GLY A 302 7.00 -16.05 29.81
C GLY A 302 6.53 -17.37 29.22
N SER A 303 5.89 -18.22 30.02
CA SER A 303 5.33 -19.49 29.57
C SER A 303 4.29 -19.31 28.46
N ILE A 304 3.33 -18.40 28.63
CA ILE A 304 2.31 -18.09 27.60
C ILE A 304 2.94 -17.63 26.28
N ARG A 305 4.05 -16.87 26.36
CA ARG A 305 4.81 -16.44 25.19
C ARG A 305 5.56 -17.58 24.54
N GLU A 306 6.23 -18.45 25.30
CA GLU A 306 6.96 -19.61 24.80
C GLU A 306 6.03 -20.61 24.10
N PHE A 307 4.82 -20.80 24.62
CA PHE A 307 3.80 -21.61 23.95
C PHE A 307 3.17 -20.93 22.72
N GLY A 308 3.61 -19.72 22.35
CA GLY A 308 3.13 -18.99 21.17
C GLY A 308 1.69 -18.47 21.29
N PHE A 309 1.04 -18.62 22.45
CA PHE A 309 -0.36 -18.27 22.65
C PHE A 309 -0.60 -16.77 22.49
N LEU A 310 0.30 -15.94 23.02
CA LEU A 310 0.22 -14.49 22.90
C LEU A 310 0.33 -14.01 21.44
N GLU A 311 1.21 -14.64 20.65
CA GLU A 311 1.37 -14.33 19.22
C GLU A 311 0.14 -14.78 18.41
N PHE A 312 -0.38 -15.97 18.70
CA PHE A 312 -1.61 -16.48 18.12
C PHE A 312 -2.80 -15.54 18.37
N TRP A 313 -3.00 -15.09 19.63
CA TRP A 313 -4.07 -14.16 19.98
C TRP A 313 -3.92 -12.80 19.33
N ASN A 314 -2.72 -12.20 19.41
CA ASN A 314 -2.46 -10.90 18.77
C ASN A 314 -2.74 -10.96 17.27
N ARG A 315 -2.25 -12.00 16.58
CA ARG A 315 -2.48 -12.20 15.15
C ARG A 315 -3.97 -12.33 14.82
N ASN A 316 -4.71 -13.14 15.58
CA ASN A 316 -6.14 -13.35 15.35
C ASN A 316 -6.97 -12.10 15.65
N PHE A 317 -6.67 -11.39 16.74
CA PHE A 317 -7.34 -10.15 17.08
C PHE A 317 -7.12 -9.07 16.01
N HIS A 318 -5.90 -8.94 15.49
CA HIS A 318 -5.62 -8.02 14.39
C HIS A 318 -6.36 -8.40 13.11
N ASN A 319 -6.40 -9.69 12.76
CA ASN A 319 -7.14 -10.16 11.59
C ASN A 319 -8.64 -9.85 11.71
N LEU A 320 -9.23 -10.06 12.89
CA LEU A 320 -10.64 -9.75 13.14
C LEU A 320 -10.93 -8.26 12.98
N GLN A 321 -10.05 -7.38 13.48
CA GLN A 321 -10.18 -5.94 13.29
C GLN A 321 -10.05 -5.52 11.82
N ILE A 322 -9.10 -6.10 11.09
CA ILE A 322 -8.94 -5.89 9.64
C ILE A 322 -10.22 -6.32 8.90
N TYR A 323 -10.75 -7.50 9.24
CA TYR A 323 -11.98 -8.02 8.65
C TYR A 323 -13.17 -7.09 8.87
N ARG A 324 -13.39 -6.64 10.12
CA ARG A 324 -14.46 -5.69 10.46
C ARG A 324 -14.30 -4.38 9.68
N ALA A 325 -13.10 -3.82 9.65
CA ALA A 325 -12.83 -2.59 8.91
C ALA A 325 -13.10 -2.77 7.41
N LYS A 326 -12.65 -3.86 6.78
CA LYS A 326 -12.95 -4.16 5.36
C LYS A 326 -14.44 -4.27 5.10
N LYS A 327 -15.18 -4.97 5.98
CA LYS A 327 -16.64 -5.11 5.87
C LYS A 327 -17.34 -3.76 5.91
N GLU A 328 -16.92 -2.88 6.81
CA GLU A 328 -17.44 -1.51 6.92
C GLU A 328 -17.09 -0.65 5.70
N THR A 329 -15.84 -0.69 5.23
CA THR A 329 -15.39 0.01 4.01
C THR A 329 -16.27 -0.36 2.82
N ARG A 330 -16.56 -1.65 2.64
CA ARG A 330 -17.45 -2.12 1.56
C ARG A 330 -18.87 -1.57 1.70
N GLY A 331 -19.41 -1.57 2.92
CA GLY A 331 -20.72 -0.96 3.19
C GLY A 331 -20.76 0.53 2.81
N LEU A 332 -19.66 1.27 3.06
CA LEU A 332 -19.52 2.67 2.67
C LEU A 332 -19.40 2.85 1.15
N LEU A 333 -18.60 2.01 0.47
CA LEU A 333 -18.44 2.05 -0.98
C LEU A 333 -19.73 1.69 -1.74
N LEU A 334 -20.50 0.71 -1.24
CA LEU A 334 -21.81 0.35 -1.79
C LEU A 334 -22.81 1.51 -1.67
N LYS A 335 -22.85 2.18 -0.51
CA LYS A 335 -23.67 3.40 -0.33
C LYS A 335 -23.30 4.51 -1.33
N ARG A 336 -22.03 4.56 -1.75
CA ARG A 336 -21.53 5.50 -2.77
C ARG A 336 -21.68 5.01 -4.21
N LYS A 337 -22.32 3.86 -4.45
CA LYS A 337 -22.48 3.23 -5.78
C LYS A 337 -21.15 2.99 -6.51
N VAL A 338 -20.05 2.79 -5.77
CA VAL A 338 -18.77 2.38 -6.34
C VAL A 338 -18.78 0.87 -6.52
N PHE A 339 -18.36 0.38 -7.69
CA PHE A 339 -18.25 -1.06 -7.93
C PHE A 339 -17.29 -1.69 -6.94
N VAL A 340 -17.78 -2.68 -6.18
CA VAL A 340 -16.99 -3.48 -5.23
C VAL A 340 -16.95 -4.89 -5.78
N ASP A 341 -15.75 -5.39 -6.07
CA ASP A 341 -15.59 -6.77 -6.50
C ASP A 341 -15.98 -7.72 -5.35
N HIS A 342 -17.00 -8.55 -5.59
CA HIS A 342 -17.51 -9.52 -4.62
C HIS A 342 -16.65 -10.79 -4.57
N THR A 343 -15.68 -10.98 -5.47
CA THR A 343 -14.88 -12.21 -5.56
C THR A 343 -13.74 -12.29 -4.54
N GLU A 344 -13.24 -11.15 -4.02
CA GLU A 344 -12.28 -11.13 -2.91
C GLU A 344 -12.89 -11.57 -1.55
N VAL A 345 -14.19 -11.88 -1.48
CA VAL A 345 -14.93 -12.18 -0.25
C VAL A 345 -14.60 -13.57 0.32
N LEU A 346 -14.09 -14.50 -0.50
CA LEU A 346 -13.91 -15.90 -0.12
C LEU A 346 -12.43 -16.31 -0.11
N ARG A 347 -11.59 -15.62 0.68
CA ARG A 347 -10.39 -16.30 1.18
C ARG A 347 -10.81 -17.23 2.32
N TRP A 348 -10.92 -18.51 2.00
CA TRP A 348 -11.19 -19.62 2.93
C TRP A 348 -10.33 -19.58 4.20
N GLU A 349 -9.13 -18.99 4.11
CA GLU A 349 -8.19 -18.76 5.22
C GLU A 349 -8.79 -17.96 6.40
N ASP A 350 -9.76 -17.06 6.16
CA ASP A 350 -10.36 -16.21 7.20
C ASP A 350 -11.60 -16.86 7.87
N LEU A 351 -12.33 -17.73 7.16
CA LEU A 351 -13.52 -18.44 7.66
C LEU A 351 -13.16 -19.62 8.57
N ILE A 352 -12.13 -20.40 8.20
CA ILE A 352 -11.67 -21.57 8.96
C ILE A 352 -11.09 -21.15 10.33
N ARG A 353 -10.45 -19.98 10.43
CA ARG A 353 -9.80 -19.53 11.67
C ARG A 353 -10.77 -19.12 12.79
N ILE A 354 -11.90 -18.52 12.45
CA ILE A 354 -12.86 -18.03 13.46
C ILE A 354 -13.64 -19.19 14.09
N TYR A 355 -14.05 -20.17 13.29
CA TYR A 355 -14.73 -21.37 13.80
C TYR A 355 -13.80 -22.29 14.60
N ASN A 356 -12.52 -22.41 14.20
CA ASN A 356 -11.52 -23.16 14.96
C ASN A 356 -11.15 -22.51 16.30
N LEU A 357 -11.31 -21.19 16.44
CA LEU A 357 -11.08 -20.48 17.71
C LEU A 357 -12.17 -20.76 18.75
N LEU A 358 -13.43 -20.83 18.31
CA LEU A 358 -14.54 -21.18 19.19
C LEU A 358 -14.42 -22.64 19.66
N SER A 359 -14.03 -23.55 18.75
CA SER A 359 -13.82 -24.96 19.11
C SER A 359 -12.60 -25.14 20.03
N LEU A 360 -11.50 -24.43 19.82
CA LEU A 360 -10.35 -24.45 20.73
C LEU A 360 -10.68 -23.88 22.12
N LEU A 361 -11.45 -22.78 22.20
CA LEU A 361 -11.92 -22.24 23.48
C LEU A 361 -12.84 -23.21 24.23
N ILE A 362 -13.68 -23.96 23.51
CA ILE A 362 -14.51 -25.01 24.10
C ILE A 362 -13.63 -26.17 24.59
N ILE A 363 -12.65 -26.61 23.80
CA ILE A 363 -11.75 -27.72 24.18
C ILE A 363 -10.88 -27.34 25.39
N PHE A 364 -10.27 -26.15 25.41
CA PHE A 364 -9.46 -25.70 26.54
C PHE A 364 -10.31 -25.28 27.75
N GLY A 365 -11.50 -24.71 27.52
CA GLY A 365 -12.44 -24.39 28.60
C GLY A 365 -12.99 -25.63 29.28
N VAL A 366 -13.30 -26.69 28.53
CA VAL A 366 -13.75 -27.97 29.09
C VAL A 366 -12.60 -28.73 29.76
N GLY A 367 -11.39 -28.70 29.20
CA GLY A 367 -10.21 -29.37 29.77
C GLY A 367 -9.62 -28.73 31.03
N ILE A 368 -10.02 -27.50 31.39
CA ILE A 368 -9.61 -26.82 32.64
C ILE A 368 -10.64 -27.03 33.77
N PHE A 369 -11.85 -27.49 33.44
CA PHE A 369 -12.94 -27.75 34.40
C PHE A 369 -13.19 -29.25 34.65
N ILE A 370 -12.37 -30.13 34.07
CA ILE A 370 -12.20 -31.55 34.42
C ILE A 370 -10.86 -31.66 35.14
#